data_AF-A0A354IVR4-F1
#
_entry.id   AF-A0A354IVR4-F1
#
_cell.length_a   1.000
_cell.length_b   1.000
_cell.length_c   1.000
_cell.angle_alpha   90.00
_cell.angle_beta   90.00
_cell.angle_gamma   90.00
#
_symmetry.space_group_name_H-M   'P 1'
#
loop_
_entity.id
_entity.type
_entity.pdbx_description
1 polymer ?
#
loop_
_entity_poly.entity_id
_entity_poly.type
_entity_poly.pdbx_seq_one_letter_code
_entity_poly.pdbx_strand_id
1 'polypeptide(L)'
;MSQLLDPLAFPLHGSRLIEASAGTGKTWTIAALYLRLVLGHGGDAAFVRPLLPSDILVMTFTRAATRELSNRVRERLVQAAAYFRGELGHDDPARKDPYLRDLAASYADDSARVVAAHRLVLAAETMDEAAIFTIDAWCQRMLREHAFDSG
;
A
#
# COMPACT_ATOMS: atom_id res chain seq x y z
N MET A 1 15.00 -13.78 -17.92
CA MET A 1 15.27 -14.11 -16.51
C MET A 1 14.28 -13.33 -15.67
N SER A 2 13.40 -13.98 -14.90
CA SER A 2 12.54 -13.22 -13.98
C SER A 2 13.41 -12.73 -12.83
N GLN A 3 13.53 -11.42 -12.69
CA GLN A 3 14.20 -10.82 -11.56
C GLN A 3 13.26 -10.94 -10.36
N LEU A 4 13.78 -11.41 -9.22
CA LEU A 4 13.00 -11.46 -7.99
C LEU A 4 12.59 -10.03 -7.63
N LEU A 5 11.30 -9.79 -7.42
CA LEU A 5 10.76 -8.48 -7.08
C LEU A 5 11.34 -8.03 -5.73
N ASP A 6 11.99 -6.86 -5.70
CA ASP A 6 12.27 -6.13 -4.47
C ASP A 6 11.22 -5.01 -4.28
N PRO A 7 10.27 -5.16 -3.34
CA PRO A 7 9.24 -4.16 -3.12
C PRO A 7 9.77 -2.80 -2.62
N LEU A 8 10.95 -2.72 -2.00
CA LEU A 8 11.50 -1.46 -1.49
C LEU A 8 12.06 -0.58 -2.61
N ALA A 9 12.65 -1.20 -3.63
CA ALA A 9 13.24 -0.52 -4.78
C ALA A 9 12.34 -0.51 -6.03
N PHE A 10 11.19 -1.19 -6.01
CA PHE A 10 10.29 -1.27 -7.16
C PHE A 10 9.83 0.13 -7.66
N PRO A 11 9.95 0.46 -8.96
CA PRO A 11 9.49 1.74 -9.47
C PRO A 11 7.96 1.86 -9.44
N LEU A 12 7.45 2.88 -8.75
CA LEU A 12 6.02 3.16 -8.59
C LEU A 12 5.46 4.13 -9.64
N HIS A 13 6.11 4.21 -10.81
CA HIS A 13 5.70 5.05 -11.92
C HIS A 13 5.74 4.28 -13.26
N GLY A 14 4.93 4.75 -14.21
CA GLY A 14 4.72 4.10 -15.50
C GLY A 14 3.97 2.77 -15.37
N SER A 15 3.87 2.03 -16.48
CA SER A 15 3.27 0.70 -16.49
C SER A 15 4.30 -0.35 -16.08
N ARG A 16 3.92 -1.20 -15.11
CA ARG A 16 4.76 -2.30 -14.61
C ARG A 16 3.94 -3.59 -14.58
N LEU A 17 4.60 -4.71 -14.86
CA LEU A 17 4.02 -6.05 -14.77
C LEU A 17 4.77 -6.84 -13.70
N ILE A 18 4.02 -7.39 -12.73
CA ILE A 18 4.55 -8.28 -11.69
C ILE A 18 3.94 -9.65 -11.91
N GLU A 19 4.78 -10.65 -12.18
CA GLU A 19 4.35 -12.04 -12.27
C GLU A 19 4.44 -12.71 -10.89
N ALA A 20 3.35 -13.37 -10.46
CA ALA A 20 3.29 -13.97 -9.13
C ALA A 20 2.40 -15.22 -9.07
N SER A 21 3.05 -16.38 -8.89
CA SER A 21 2.40 -17.69 -8.77
C SER A 21 1.63 -17.86 -7.46
N ALA A 22 0.82 -18.92 -7.35
CA ALA A 22 0.15 -19.26 -6.09
C ALA A 22 1.18 -19.39 -4.94
N GLY A 23 0.86 -18.84 -3.76
CA GLY A 23 1.74 -18.92 -2.58
C GLY A 23 2.91 -17.93 -2.55
N THR A 24 3.17 -17.12 -3.58
CA THR A 24 4.36 -16.22 -3.63
C THR A 24 4.15 -14.85 -2.96
N GLY A 25 3.22 -14.74 -2.00
CA GLY A 25 3.03 -13.49 -1.25
C GLY A 25 2.45 -12.32 -2.04
N LYS A 26 1.59 -12.56 -3.04
CA LYS A 26 0.91 -11.51 -3.82
C LYS A 26 0.26 -10.43 -2.96
N THR A 27 -0.58 -10.85 -2.02
CA THR A 27 -1.31 -9.93 -1.13
C THR A 27 -0.35 -9.12 -0.26
N TRP A 28 0.70 -9.77 0.25
CA TRP A 28 1.76 -9.09 1.01
C TRP A 28 2.50 -8.06 0.14
N THR A 29 2.83 -8.41 -1.10
CA THR A 29 3.48 -7.52 -2.06
C THR A 29 2.64 -6.28 -2.34
N ILE A 30 1.33 -6.47 -2.60
CA ILE A 30 0.42 -5.34 -2.82
C ILE A 30 0.39 -4.44 -1.59
N ALA A 31 0.28 -4.99 -0.38
CA ALA A 31 0.27 -4.20 0.85
C ALA A 31 1.60 -3.46 1.08
N ALA A 32 2.75 -4.06 0.72
CA ALA A 32 4.05 -3.41 0.78
C ALA A 32 4.14 -2.21 -0.19
N LEU A 33 3.75 -2.39 -1.46
CA LEU A 33 3.74 -1.32 -2.45
C LEU A 33 2.74 -0.21 -2.08
N TYR A 34 1.56 -0.57 -1.58
CA TYR A 34 0.57 0.39 -1.07
C TYR A 34 1.14 1.27 0.03
N LEU A 35 1.87 0.66 0.96
CA LEU A 35 2.52 1.36 2.05
C LEU A 35 3.58 2.36 1.54
N ARG A 36 4.34 2.01 0.50
CA ARG A 36 5.27 2.95 -0.14
C ARG A 36 4.58 4.11 -0.84
N LEU A 37 3.44 3.87 -1.48
CA LEU A 37 2.61 4.93 -2.10
C LEU A 37 2.10 5.91 -1.04
N VAL A 38 1.59 5.40 0.08
CA VAL A 38 1.13 6.23 1.22
C VAL A 38 2.27 7.09 1.78
N LEU A 39 3.47 6.52 1.87
CA LEU A 39 4.63 7.22 2.41
C LEU A 39 5.32 8.16 1.42
N GLY A 40 5.10 7.99 0.11
CA GLY A 40 5.92 8.62 -0.92
C GLY A 40 7.37 8.12 -0.91
N HIS A 41 7.60 6.85 -0.55
CA HIS A 41 8.93 6.27 -0.35
C HIS A 41 9.58 5.73 -1.65
N GLY A 42 10.89 5.99 -1.82
CA GLY A 42 11.73 5.32 -2.83
C GLY A 42 12.55 6.23 -3.74
N GLY A 43 12.69 7.52 -3.44
CA GLY A 43 13.48 8.45 -4.25
C GLY A 43 13.01 8.49 -5.71
N ASP A 44 13.91 8.26 -6.67
CA ASP A 44 13.59 8.22 -8.10
C ASP A 44 12.57 7.13 -8.47
N ALA A 45 12.46 6.08 -7.67
CA ALA A 45 11.48 5.00 -7.83
C ALA A 45 10.14 5.29 -7.11
N ALA A 46 10.00 6.42 -6.41
CA ALA A 46 8.77 6.79 -5.73
C ALA A 46 7.70 7.31 -6.70
N PHE A 47 6.46 7.35 -6.22
CA PHE A 47 5.43 8.17 -6.86
C PHE A 47 5.69 9.65 -6.54
N VAL A 48 5.18 10.55 -7.37
CA VAL A 48 5.50 12.00 -7.33
C VAL A 48 5.12 12.69 -6.01
N ARG A 49 4.22 12.10 -5.21
CA ARG A 49 3.81 12.57 -3.88
C ARG A 49 3.34 11.40 -3.01
N PRO A 50 3.28 11.56 -1.68
CA PRO A 50 2.49 10.70 -0.80
C PRO A 50 1.01 10.68 -1.21
N LEU A 51 0.37 9.52 -1.11
CA LEU A 51 -1.02 9.29 -1.51
C LEU A 51 -1.92 8.94 -0.31
N LEU A 52 -3.17 9.37 -0.35
CA LEU A 52 -4.22 8.87 0.55
C LEU A 52 -4.84 7.58 0.00
N PRO A 53 -5.55 6.79 0.82
CA PRO A 53 -6.20 5.58 0.33
C PRO A 53 -7.16 5.77 -0.84
N SER A 54 -7.83 6.92 -0.89
CA SER A 54 -8.74 7.33 -1.97
C SER A 54 -8.01 7.71 -3.27
N ASP A 55 -6.71 8.02 -3.21
CA ASP A 55 -5.87 8.30 -4.38
C ASP A 55 -5.32 7.01 -5.04
N ILE A 56 -5.44 5.84 -4.38
CA ILE A 56 -4.82 4.58 -4.83
C ILE A 56 -5.91 3.62 -5.31
N LEU A 57 -6.12 3.56 -6.63
CA LEU A 57 -7.04 2.60 -7.24
C LEU A 57 -6.43 1.18 -7.24
N VAL A 58 -7.13 0.24 -6.60
CA VAL A 58 -6.82 -1.18 -6.66
C VAL A 58 -8.06 -1.94 -7.14
N MET A 59 -7.88 -2.78 -8.16
CA MET A 59 -8.98 -3.55 -8.76
C MET A 59 -8.71 -5.05 -8.68
N THR A 60 -9.74 -5.84 -8.40
CA THR A 60 -9.66 -7.31 -8.39
C THR A 60 -10.96 -7.96 -8.89
N PHE A 61 -10.98 -9.29 -9.02
CA PHE A 61 -12.08 -10.01 -9.65
C PHE A 61 -13.28 -10.26 -8.73
N THR A 62 -13.07 -10.39 -7.42
CA THR A 62 -14.13 -10.82 -6.52
C THR A 62 -14.30 -9.87 -5.34
N ARG A 63 -15.54 -9.72 -4.87
CA ARG A 63 -15.87 -8.94 -3.67
C ARG A 63 -15.22 -9.50 -2.41
N ALA A 64 -14.92 -10.80 -2.38
CA ALA A 64 -14.18 -11.41 -1.28
C ALA A 64 -12.73 -10.93 -1.28
N ALA A 65 -12.08 -10.91 -2.46
CA ALA A 65 -10.71 -10.42 -2.61
C ALA A 65 -10.59 -8.92 -2.32
N THR A 66 -11.60 -8.10 -2.66
CA THR A 66 -11.58 -6.66 -2.29
C THR A 66 -11.58 -6.48 -0.77
N ARG A 67 -12.47 -7.19 -0.06
CA ARG A 67 -12.55 -7.13 1.41
C ARG A 67 -11.28 -7.65 2.07
N GLU A 68 -10.79 -8.80 1.63
CA GLU A 68 -9.55 -9.36 2.14
C GLU A 68 -8.39 -8.39 1.94
N LEU A 69 -8.24 -7.85 0.74
CA LEU A 69 -7.15 -6.92 0.43
C LEU A 69 -7.25 -5.63 1.24
N SER A 70 -8.45 -5.05 1.37
CA SER A 70 -8.67 -3.85 2.18
C SER A 70 -8.28 -4.08 3.65
N ASN A 71 -8.70 -5.21 4.24
CA ASN A 71 -8.31 -5.56 5.60
C ASN A 71 -6.80 -5.73 5.74
N ARG A 72 -6.16 -6.44 4.81
CA ARG A 72 -4.70 -6.68 4.82
C ARG A 72 -3.90 -5.39 4.69
N VAL A 73 -4.34 -4.46 3.84
CA VAL A 73 -3.70 -3.14 3.70
C VAL A 73 -3.86 -2.34 4.98
N ARG A 74 -5.07 -2.28 5.57
CA ARG A 74 -5.31 -1.58 6.84
C ARG A 74 -4.44 -2.13 7.96
N GLU A 75 -4.43 -3.46 8.16
CA GLU A 75 -3.58 -4.14 9.15
C GLU A 75 -2.11 -3.78 8.96
N ARG A 76 -1.64 -3.77 7.71
CA ARG A 76 -0.24 -3.44 7.38
C ARG A 76 0.11 -1.99 7.69
N LEU A 77 -0.79 -1.05 7.41
CA LEU A 77 -0.61 0.38 7.72
C LEU A 77 -0.52 0.59 9.24
N VAL A 78 -1.44 -0.01 10.02
CA VAL A 78 -1.43 0.06 11.49
C VAL A 78 -0.14 -0.52 12.05
N GLN A 79 0.24 -1.71 11.60
CA GLN A 79 1.45 -2.40 12.04
C GLN A 79 2.71 -1.58 11.75
N ALA A 80 2.81 -1.00 10.56
CA ALA A 80 3.95 -0.16 10.20
C ALA A 80 3.97 1.15 10.99
N ALA A 81 2.81 1.76 11.26
CA ALA A 81 2.74 2.96 12.08
C ALA A 81 3.25 2.69 13.50
N ALA A 82 2.82 1.58 14.11
CA ALA A 82 3.31 1.14 15.42
C ALA A 82 4.82 0.81 15.40
N TYR A 83 5.31 0.19 14.31
CA TYR A 83 6.76 -0.05 14.12
C TYR A 83 7.55 1.27 14.12
N PHE A 84 7.09 2.26 13.35
CA PHE A 84 7.77 3.54 13.22
C PHE A 84 7.77 4.36 14.51
N ARG A 85 6.75 4.19 15.37
CA ARG A 85 6.70 4.81 16.70
C ARG A 85 7.45 4.02 17.78
N GLY A 86 7.97 2.83 17.47
CA GLY A 86 8.62 1.97 18.46
C GLY A 86 7.65 1.38 19.49
N GLU A 87 6.36 1.32 19.19
CA GLU A 87 5.28 0.89 20.10
C GLU A 87 5.03 -0.63 20.08
N LEU A 88 5.71 -1.35 19.18
CA LEU A 88 5.57 -2.80 19.10
C LEU A 88 6.17 -3.49 20.33
N GLY A 89 5.39 -4.41 20.91
CA GLY A 89 5.84 -5.26 22.00
C GLY A 89 7.09 -6.07 21.63
N HIS A 90 7.83 -6.54 22.65
CA HIS A 90 9.07 -7.29 22.44
C HIS A 90 8.88 -8.54 21.57
N ASP A 91 7.77 -9.24 21.78
CA ASP A 91 7.43 -10.50 21.09
C ASP A 91 6.60 -10.29 19.81
N ASP A 92 6.32 -9.04 19.41
CA ASP A 92 5.55 -8.76 18.21
C ASP A 92 6.31 -9.23 16.95
N PRO A 93 5.74 -10.11 16.11
CA PRO A 93 6.39 -10.58 14.89
C PRO A 93 6.80 -9.46 13.94
N ALA A 94 6.05 -8.35 13.93
CA ALA A 94 6.33 -7.18 13.11
C ALA A 94 7.70 -6.56 13.43
N ARG A 95 8.17 -6.69 14.68
CA ARG A 95 9.49 -6.19 15.11
C ARG A 95 10.63 -6.87 14.35
N LYS A 96 10.43 -8.12 13.92
CA LYS A 96 11.41 -8.91 13.17
C LYS A 96 11.26 -8.78 11.65
N ASP A 97 10.22 -8.10 11.18
CA ASP A 97 9.94 -7.93 9.75
C ASP A 97 11.08 -7.15 9.07
N PRO A 98 11.85 -7.78 8.16
CA PRO A 98 12.96 -7.13 7.47
C PRO A 98 12.48 -5.96 6.60
N TYR A 99 11.29 -6.05 6.00
CA TYR A 99 10.76 -4.97 5.16
C TYR A 99 10.48 -3.71 5.99
N LEU A 100 9.85 -3.83 7.16
CA LEU A 100 9.59 -2.68 8.02
C LEU A 100 10.88 -2.09 8.60
N ARG A 101 11.84 -2.95 8.93
CA ARG A 101 13.16 -2.54 9.41
C ARG A 101 13.90 -1.70 8.36
N ASP A 102 14.03 -2.23 7.16
CA ASP A 102 14.80 -1.60 6.09
C ASP A 102 14.08 -0.34 5.60
N LEU A 103 12.75 -0.36 5.54
CA LEU A 103 11.95 0.82 5.26
C LEU A 103 12.15 1.92 6.31
N ALA A 104 12.08 1.61 7.60
CA ALA A 104 12.29 2.60 8.67
C ALA A 104 13.75 3.10 8.72
N ALA A 105 14.71 2.25 8.37
CA ALA A 105 16.13 2.60 8.27
C ALA A 105 16.42 3.58 7.12
N SER A 106 15.58 3.64 6.09
CA SER A 106 15.72 4.59 4.97
C SER A 106 15.43 6.05 5.32
N TYR A 107 14.79 6.31 6.48
CA TYR A 107 14.48 7.67 6.93
C TYR A 107 15.68 8.30 7.64
N ALA A 108 15.93 9.57 7.32
CA ALA A 108 17.13 10.30 7.75
C ALA A 108 17.26 10.44 9.28
N ASP A 109 16.15 10.67 9.96
CA ASP A 109 16.10 10.88 11.41
C ASP A 109 14.75 10.48 12.01
N ASP A 110 14.66 10.55 13.34
CA ASP A 110 13.46 10.19 14.09
C ASP A 110 12.28 11.15 13.83
N SER A 111 12.53 12.41 13.48
CA SER A 111 11.46 13.36 13.12
C SER A 111 10.76 12.92 11.84
N ALA A 112 11.54 12.54 10.82
CA ALA A 112 11.01 12.01 9.57
C ALA A 112 10.22 10.71 9.78
N ARG A 113 10.66 9.85 10.71
CA ARG A 113 9.92 8.63 11.11
C ARG A 113 8.60 8.93 11.81
N VAL A 114 8.56 9.93 12.67
CA VAL A 114 7.32 10.38 13.32
C VAL A 114 6.32 10.89 12.28
N VAL A 115 6.76 11.70 11.32
CA VAL A 115 5.90 12.17 10.21
C VAL A 115 5.38 11.00 9.38
N ALA A 116 6.24 10.03 9.06
CA ALA A 116 5.83 8.82 8.35
C ALA A 116 4.79 8.01 9.15
N ALA A 117 4.98 7.85 10.45
CA ALA A 117 4.01 7.19 11.31
C ALA A 117 2.65 7.89 11.30
N HIS A 118 2.62 9.22 11.36
CA HIS A 118 1.37 9.99 11.27
C HIS A 118 0.64 9.77 9.95
N ARG A 119 1.38 9.76 8.82
CA ARG A 119 0.79 9.45 7.50
C ARG A 119 0.18 8.05 7.47
N LEU A 120 0.87 7.07 8.04
CA LEU A 120 0.38 5.69 8.11
C LEU A 120 -0.88 5.55 8.97
N VAL A 121 -0.96 6.25 10.09
CA VAL A 121 -2.18 6.29 10.93
C VAL A 121 -3.33 6.91 10.16
N LEU A 122 -3.13 8.10 9.57
CA LEU A 122 -4.16 8.78 8.80
C LEU A 122 -4.67 7.90 7.65
N ALA A 123 -3.75 7.23 6.93
CA ALA A 123 -4.13 6.29 5.88
C ALA A 123 -4.92 5.10 6.44
N ALA A 124 -4.51 4.52 7.57
CA ALA A 124 -5.22 3.40 8.19
C ALA A 124 -6.64 3.77 8.65
N GLU A 125 -6.83 4.98 9.18
CA GLU A 125 -8.13 5.52 9.61
C GLU A 125 -9.05 5.81 8.42
N THR A 126 -8.49 6.28 7.30
CA THR A 126 -9.24 6.64 6.08
C THR A 126 -9.41 5.47 5.09
N MET A 127 -9.07 4.24 5.49
CA MET A 127 -9.24 3.05 4.63
C MET A 127 -10.69 2.72 4.27
N ASP A 128 -11.70 3.27 4.96
CA ASP A 128 -13.11 3.14 4.56
C ASP A 128 -13.41 3.91 3.25
N GLU A 129 -12.58 4.89 2.91
CA GLU A 129 -12.64 5.66 1.67
C GLU A 129 -11.73 5.07 0.58
N ALA A 130 -11.06 3.94 0.85
CA ALA A 130 -10.08 3.37 -0.07
C ALA A 130 -10.70 2.98 -1.42
N ALA A 131 -10.01 3.33 -2.51
CA ALA A 131 -10.44 3.01 -3.87
C ALA A 131 -10.13 1.54 -4.25
N ILE A 132 -10.67 0.58 -3.48
CA ILE A 132 -10.48 -0.86 -3.70
C ILE A 132 -11.78 -1.48 -4.20
N PHE A 133 -11.85 -1.80 -5.49
CA PHE A 133 -13.07 -2.22 -6.16
C PHE A 133 -12.93 -3.56 -6.87
N THR A 134 -14.06 -4.20 -7.17
CA THR A 134 -14.07 -5.18 -8.23
C THR A 134 -14.03 -4.48 -9.58
N ILE A 135 -13.55 -5.16 -10.62
CA ILE A 135 -13.46 -4.58 -11.97
C ILE A 135 -14.83 -4.04 -12.43
N ASP A 136 -15.90 -4.82 -12.25
CA ASP A 136 -17.27 -4.44 -12.61
C ASP A 136 -17.78 -3.24 -11.80
N ALA A 137 -17.50 -3.20 -10.50
CA ALA A 137 -17.96 -2.12 -9.63
C ALA A 137 -17.32 -0.78 -10.00
N TRP A 138 -16.03 -0.79 -10.36
CA TRP A 138 -15.33 0.39 -10.84
C TRP A 138 -15.90 0.89 -12.18
N CYS A 139 -16.06 0.00 -13.16
CA CYS A 139 -16.64 0.38 -14.45
C CYS A 139 -18.04 0.98 -14.30
N GLN A 140 -18.89 0.38 -13.47
CA GLN A 140 -20.23 0.93 -13.19
C GLN A 140 -20.18 2.28 -12.47
N ARG A 141 -19.21 2.50 -11.58
CA ARG A 141 -19.01 3.80 -10.92
C ARG A 141 -18.66 4.88 -11.93
N MET A 142 -17.68 4.62 -12.80
CA MET A 142 -17.27 5.55 -13.85
C MET A 142 -18.41 5.95 -14.77
N LEU A 143 -19.25 4.98 -15.19
CA LEU A 143 -20.42 5.26 -16.02
C LEU A 143 -21.46 6.14 -15.31
N ARG A 144 -21.63 6.01 -13.99
CA ARG A 144 -22.55 6.85 -13.22
C ARG A 144 -22.01 8.27 -13.01
N GLU A 145 -20.72 8.39 -12.69
CA GLU A 145 -20.06 9.68 -12.44
C GLU A 145 -19.89 10.50 -13.73
N HIS A 146 -19.78 9.84 -14.89
CA HIS A 146 -19.63 10.48 -16.21
C HIS A 146 -20.83 10.20 -17.15
N ALA A 147 -22.03 10.03 -16.59
CA ALA A 147 -23.23 9.67 -17.35
C ALA A 147 -23.58 10.68 -18.47
N PHE A 148 -23.10 11.93 -18.37
CA PHE A 148 -23.31 12.96 -19.39
C PHE A 148 -22.26 12.96 -20.52
N ASP A 149 -21.10 12.33 -20.33
CA ASP A 149 -20.03 12.24 -21.34
C ASP A 149 -20.02 10.89 -22.07
N SER A 150 -20.91 9.96 -21.68
CA SER A 150 -20.95 8.57 -22.18
C SER A 150 -22.20 8.23 -22.98
N GLY A 151 -22.97 9.24 -23.39
CA GLY A 151 -24.17 9.13 -24.25
C GLY A 151 -24.00 9.82 -25.61
#